data_AF-A0A9R1VBQ2-F1
#
_entry.id   AF-A0A9R1VBQ2-F1
#
_cell.length_a   1.000
_cell.length_b   1.000
_cell.length_c   1.000
_cell.angle_alpha   90.00
_cell.angle_beta   90.00
_cell.angle_gamma   90.00
#
_symmetry.space_group_name_H-M   'P 1'
#
loop_
_entity.id
_entity.type
_entity.pdbx_description
1 polymer ?
#
loop_
_entity_poly.entity_id
_entity_poly.type
_entity_poly.pdbx_seq_one_letter_code
_entity_poly.pdbx_strand_id
1 'polypeptide(L)'
;MVPKIPWIHDVPIKVTTFIWRGKLGRIPTNVELVRRGVQIPNTLCPQCSQQDEDVYGNGLWCDIPVPRFVTIEALISFAKKWGRCSKKRNNLISVCYGTIWLLWKSRRDQVFKNIHSTPTSVVDKVKSLVYSWLIHRRIQCHHKWVEWCICPLRCL
;
A
#
# COMPACT_ATOMS: atom_id res chain seq x y z
N MET A 1 5.92 -22.34 5.22
CA MET A 1 6.95 -21.34 5.58
C MET A 1 6.39 -19.96 5.24
N VAL A 2 6.16 -19.08 6.22
CA VAL A 2 5.45 -17.80 5.99
C VAL A 2 6.33 -16.87 5.14
N PRO A 3 5.88 -16.34 3.98
CA PRO A 3 6.74 -15.60 3.07
C PRO A 3 7.33 -14.33 3.73
N LYS A 4 8.67 -14.24 3.86
CA LYS A 4 9.35 -13.06 4.46
C LYS A 4 8.98 -11.77 3.71
N ILE A 5 8.64 -10.68 4.41
CA ILE A 5 8.38 -9.40 3.73
C ILE A 5 9.70 -8.80 3.19
N PRO A 6 9.71 -8.13 2.02
CA PRO A 6 10.87 -7.36 1.57
C PRO A 6 11.15 -6.17 2.50
N TRP A 7 12.40 -6.04 2.95
CA TRP A 7 12.92 -4.86 3.61
C TRP A 7 13.83 -4.15 2.61
N ILE A 8 13.34 -3.06 2.01
CA ILE A 8 14.10 -2.28 1.02
C ILE A 8 14.43 -0.91 1.59
N HIS A 9 15.63 -0.42 1.30
CA HIS A 9 16.13 0.89 1.78
C HIS A 9 15.24 2.06 1.35
N ASP A 10 14.57 1.94 0.21
CA ASP A 10 13.68 2.97 -0.32
C ASP A 10 12.53 3.29 0.65
N VAL A 11 12.01 2.30 1.37
CA VAL A 11 10.82 2.49 2.21
C VAL A 11 11.22 2.84 3.64
N PRO A 12 10.63 3.87 4.28
CA PRO A 12 10.89 4.18 5.68
C PRO A 12 10.64 2.98 6.60
N ILE A 13 11.51 2.77 7.59
CA ILE A 13 11.40 1.66 8.54
C ILE A 13 10.03 1.57 9.21
N LYS A 14 9.42 2.72 9.56
CA LYS A 14 8.08 2.77 10.17
C LYS A 14 7.00 2.12 9.30
N VAL A 15 7.12 2.27 7.97
CA VAL A 15 6.16 1.70 7.01
C VAL A 15 6.43 0.21 6.87
N THR A 16 7.69 -0.20 6.71
CA THR A 16 8.04 -1.62 6.61
C THR A 16 7.63 -2.41 7.87
N THR A 17 7.85 -1.86 9.06
CA THR A 17 7.37 -2.44 10.33
C THR A 17 5.85 -2.52 10.40
N PHE A 18 5.14 -1.52 9.87
CA PHE A 18 3.68 -1.55 9.77
C PHE A 18 3.20 -2.71 8.86
N ILE A 19 3.79 -2.88 7.67
CA ILE A 19 3.46 -3.99 6.77
C ILE A 19 3.74 -5.34 7.42
N TRP A 20 4.86 -5.48 8.14
CA TRP A 20 5.18 -6.69 8.90
C TRP A 20 4.11 -7.01 9.96
N ARG A 21 3.67 -6.00 10.73
CA ARG A 21 2.58 -6.15 11.70
C ARG A 21 1.27 -6.54 11.01
N GLY A 22 0.97 -5.94 9.86
CA GLY A 22 -0.23 -6.25 9.09
C GLY A 22 -0.27 -7.69 8.63
N LYS A 23 0.85 -8.20 8.13
CA LYS A 23 0.98 -9.61 7.76
C LYS A 23 0.71 -10.57 8.94
N LEU A 24 1.03 -10.16 10.17
CA LEU A 24 0.73 -10.95 11.37
C LEU A 24 -0.72 -10.81 11.86
N GLY A 25 -1.59 -10.10 11.11
CA GLY A 25 -2.92 -9.74 11.58
C GLY A 25 -2.86 -8.86 12.82
N ARG A 26 -1.83 -8.02 12.98
CA ARG A 26 -1.58 -7.18 14.17
C ARG A 26 -1.92 -5.69 13.96
N ILE A 27 -2.60 -5.36 12.88
CA ILE A 27 -3.16 -4.03 12.64
C ILE A 27 -4.64 -4.07 13.04
N PRO A 28 -5.17 -3.07 13.76
CA PRO A 28 -6.60 -2.98 14.03
C PRO A 28 -7.34 -2.61 12.73
N THR A 29 -7.79 -3.61 11.98
CA THR A 29 -8.86 -3.49 10.99
C THR A 29 -10.16 -3.99 11.61
N ASN A 30 -11.32 -3.56 11.12
CA ASN A 30 -12.61 -4.00 11.65
C ASN A 30 -12.73 -5.53 11.63
N VAL A 31 -12.25 -6.17 10.55
CA VAL A 31 -12.22 -7.64 10.42
C VAL A 31 -11.34 -8.28 11.51
N GLU A 32 -10.14 -7.77 11.74
CA GLU A 32 -9.22 -8.32 12.73
C GLU A 32 -9.66 -8.02 14.18
N LEU A 33 -10.37 -6.92 14.40
CA LEU A 33 -10.98 -6.60 15.70
C LEU A 33 -12.14 -7.54 16.02
N VAL A 34 -13.03 -7.82 15.06
CA VAL A 34 -14.08 -8.83 15.20
C VAL A 34 -13.48 -10.21 15.44
N ARG A 35 -12.40 -10.57 14.72
CA ARG A 35 -11.66 -11.83 14.93
C ARG A 35 -11.11 -11.99 16.35
N ARG A 36 -10.87 -10.87 17.04
CA ARG A 36 -10.41 -10.82 18.44
C ARG A 36 -11.55 -10.68 19.45
N GLY A 37 -12.80 -10.82 19.01
CA GLY A 37 -13.99 -10.75 19.87
C GLY A 37 -14.48 -9.34 20.18
N VAL A 38 -13.98 -8.30 19.50
CA VAL A 38 -14.51 -6.95 19.64
C VAL A 38 -15.81 -6.85 18.84
N GLN A 39 -16.91 -6.51 19.53
CA GLN A 39 -18.20 -6.29 18.89
C GLN A 39 -18.16 -5.00 18.07
N ILE A 40 -18.14 -5.13 16.75
CA ILE A 40 -18.20 -4.02 15.81
C ILE A 40 -19.50 -4.17 15.00
N PRO A 41 -20.35 -3.15 14.93
CA PRO A 41 -21.66 -3.25 14.27
C PRO A 41 -21.57 -3.52 12.76
N ASN A 42 -20.42 -3.23 12.12
CA ASN A 42 -20.22 -3.45 10.69
C ASN A 42 -18.73 -3.67 10.34
N THR A 43 -18.40 -4.73 9.59
CA THR A 43 -17.05 -5.02 9.07
C THR A 43 -16.75 -4.37 7.72
N LEU A 44 -17.77 -3.76 7.11
CA LEU A 44 -17.63 -3.09 5.82
C LEU A 44 -16.63 -1.93 5.91
N CYS A 45 -15.92 -1.74 4.80
CA CYS A 45 -14.98 -0.67 4.61
C CYS A 45 -15.67 0.69 4.80
N PRO A 46 -15.24 1.52 5.77
CA PRO A 46 -15.84 2.83 6.03
C PRO A 46 -15.85 3.74 4.80
N GLN A 47 -14.95 3.49 3.84
CA GLN A 47 -14.70 4.35 2.71
C GLN A 47 -15.52 3.99 1.46
N CYS A 48 -15.96 2.74 1.30
CA CYS A 48 -16.80 2.33 0.17
C CYS A 48 -18.13 1.70 0.58
N SER A 49 -18.31 1.32 1.86
CA SER A 49 -19.52 0.72 2.44
C SER A 49 -20.05 -0.51 1.70
N GLN A 50 -19.22 -1.18 0.89
CA GLN A 50 -19.65 -2.23 -0.04
C GLN A 50 -18.88 -3.55 0.11
N GLN A 51 -17.69 -3.54 0.69
CA GLN A 51 -16.81 -4.71 0.83
C GLN A 51 -16.15 -4.68 2.21
N ASP A 52 -15.67 -5.83 2.70
CA ASP A 52 -14.89 -5.88 3.94
C ASP A 52 -13.64 -5.00 3.86
N GLU A 53 -13.23 -4.43 5.00
CA GLU A 53 -12.07 -3.54 5.08
C GLU A 53 -10.78 -4.13 4.49
N ASP A 54 -10.62 -5.45 4.46
CA ASP A 54 -9.38 -6.08 4.00
C ASP A 54 -9.21 -6.10 2.47
N VAL A 55 -10.22 -5.65 1.70
CA VAL A 55 -10.16 -5.63 0.23
C VAL A 55 -9.57 -4.31 -0.29
N TYR A 56 -8.42 -4.40 -0.97
CA TYR A 56 -7.79 -3.26 -1.66
C TYR A 56 -8.24 -3.20 -3.13
N GLY A 57 -8.84 -2.09 -3.57
CA GLY A 57 -9.46 -1.92 -4.90
C GLY A 57 -8.47 -1.94 -6.10
N ASN A 58 -8.99 -2.32 -7.27
CA ASN A 58 -8.26 -2.54 -8.53
C ASN A 58 -7.63 -1.27 -9.14
N GLY A 59 -6.54 -1.46 -9.90
CA GLY A 59 -6.25 -0.68 -11.12
C GLY A 59 -5.52 0.65 -10.99
N LEU A 60 -4.93 0.97 -9.83
CA LEU A 60 -4.46 2.34 -9.57
C LEU A 60 -3.11 2.74 -10.19
N TRP A 61 -2.35 1.80 -10.76
CA TRP A 61 -0.95 2.00 -11.12
C TRP A 61 -0.61 1.37 -12.47
N CYS A 62 -0.29 2.20 -13.48
CA CYS A 62 0.30 1.78 -14.77
C CYS A 62 -0.42 0.63 -15.50
N ASP A 63 -1.75 0.54 -15.48
CA ASP A 63 -2.51 -0.58 -16.05
C ASP A 63 -2.04 -1.96 -15.56
N ILE A 64 -1.41 -2.03 -14.37
CA ILE A 64 -1.08 -3.31 -13.77
C ILE A 64 -2.42 -3.92 -13.36
N PRO A 65 -2.78 -5.12 -13.86
CA PRO A 65 -3.86 -5.90 -13.29
C PRO A 65 -3.35 -6.36 -11.93
N VAL A 66 -3.45 -5.47 -10.95
CA VAL A 66 -3.33 -5.75 -9.53
C VAL A 66 -4.57 -6.60 -9.26
N PRO A 67 -4.48 -7.95 -9.15
CA PRO A 67 -5.64 -8.73 -8.74
C PRO A 67 -6.14 -8.13 -7.43
N ARG A 68 -7.47 -8.07 -7.23
CA ARG A 68 -8.07 -7.64 -5.96
C ARG A 68 -7.33 -8.32 -4.82
N PHE A 69 -6.43 -7.59 -4.15
CA PHE A 69 -5.56 -8.23 -3.18
C PHE A 69 -6.35 -8.33 -1.89
N VAL A 70 -6.81 -9.54 -1.60
CA VAL A 70 -7.53 -9.89 -0.37
C VAL A 70 -6.57 -9.88 0.83
N THR A 71 -5.24 -10.02 0.61
CA THR A 71 -4.24 -10.06 1.68
C THR A 71 -2.92 -9.38 1.31
N ILE A 72 -2.23 -8.85 2.33
CA ILE A 72 -0.85 -8.32 2.24
C ILE A 72 0.11 -9.38 1.68
N GLU A 73 -0.12 -10.65 1.98
CA GLU A 73 0.72 -11.76 1.50
C GLU A 73 0.64 -11.98 0.00
N ALA A 74 -0.56 -11.90 -0.57
CA ALA A 74 -0.77 -12.02 -2.01
C ALA A 74 -0.07 -10.86 -2.76
N LEU A 75 -0.19 -9.63 -2.25
CA LEU A 75 0.46 -8.45 -2.80
C LEU A 75 1.99 -8.57 -2.78
N ILE A 76 2.56 -9.00 -1.65
CA ILE A 76 4.02 -9.19 -1.51
C ILE A 76 4.52 -10.30 -2.43
N SER A 77 3.77 -11.39 -2.54
CA SER A 77 4.14 -12.52 -3.39
C SER A 77 4.12 -12.14 -4.86
N PHE A 78 3.14 -11.35 -5.29
CA PHE A 78 3.08 -10.74 -6.61
C PHE A 78 4.26 -9.80 -6.87
N ALA A 79 4.49 -8.83 -5.97
CA ALA A 79 5.55 -7.84 -6.15
C ALA A 79 6.94 -8.49 -6.23
N LYS A 80 7.20 -9.56 -5.49
CA LYS A 80 8.48 -10.30 -5.57
C LYS A 80 8.72 -10.98 -6.92
N LYS A 81 7.67 -11.52 -7.53
CA LYS A 81 7.73 -12.22 -8.83
C LYS A 81 7.66 -11.27 -10.03
N TRP A 82 7.38 -9.99 -9.78
CA TRP A 82 7.15 -9.02 -10.84
C TRP A 82 8.45 -8.55 -11.51
N GLY A 83 8.51 -8.78 -12.82
CA GLY A 83 9.58 -8.31 -13.69
C GLY A 83 10.94 -8.95 -13.42
N ARG A 84 11.89 -8.70 -14.34
CA ARG A 84 13.28 -9.18 -14.24
C ARG A 84 14.24 -8.14 -13.64
N CYS A 85 13.81 -6.88 -13.55
CA CYS A 85 14.63 -5.76 -13.08
C CYS A 85 14.41 -5.51 -11.57
N SER A 86 15.47 -5.59 -10.77
CA SER A 86 15.44 -5.33 -9.32
C SER A 86 14.97 -3.91 -8.98
N LYS A 87 15.37 -2.90 -9.75
CA LYS A 87 14.97 -1.50 -9.55
C LYS A 87 13.47 -1.30 -9.77
N LYS A 88 12.92 -1.83 -10.87
CA LYS A 88 11.47 -1.78 -11.15
C LYS A 88 10.67 -2.54 -10.09
N ARG A 89 11.20 -3.68 -9.62
CA ARG A 89 10.61 -4.44 -8.51
C ARG A 89 10.59 -3.65 -7.20
N ASN A 90 11.68 -2.96 -6.85
CA ASN A 90 11.74 -2.12 -5.66
C ASN A 90 10.80 -0.91 -5.74
N ASN A 91 10.62 -0.32 -6.93
CA ASN A 91 9.60 0.70 -7.15
C ASN A 91 8.20 0.13 -6.89
N LEU A 92 7.88 -1.04 -7.45
CA LEU A 92 6.58 -1.68 -7.21
C LEU A 92 6.36 -1.95 -5.71
N ILE A 93 7.35 -2.53 -5.02
CA ILE A 93 7.26 -2.76 -3.57
C ILE A 93 7.01 -1.44 -2.82
N SER A 94 7.72 -0.37 -3.18
CA SER A 94 7.54 0.95 -2.57
C SER A 94 6.13 1.50 -2.80
N VAL A 95 5.60 1.36 -4.02
CA VAL A 95 4.22 1.76 -4.35
C VAL A 95 3.21 0.94 -3.54
N CYS A 96 3.34 -0.38 -3.53
CA CYS A 96 2.48 -1.28 -2.75
C CYS A 96 2.47 -0.92 -1.26
N TYR A 97 3.64 -0.71 -0.66
CA TYR A 97 3.76 -0.37 0.76
C TYR A 97 3.20 1.03 1.06
N GLY A 98 3.45 1.99 0.16
CA GLY A 98 2.86 3.33 0.23
C GLY A 98 1.33 3.30 0.15
N THR A 99 0.77 2.50 -0.75
CA THR A 99 -0.68 2.31 -0.90
C THR A 99 -1.29 1.72 0.37
N ILE A 100 -0.76 0.60 0.89
CA ILE A 100 -1.29 -0.02 2.11
C ILE A 100 -1.23 0.97 3.29
N TRP A 101 -0.09 1.66 3.45
CA TRP A 101 0.11 2.64 4.53
C TRP A 101 -0.89 3.79 4.46
N LEU A 102 -1.08 4.39 3.28
CA LEU A 102 -1.99 5.52 3.12
C LEU A 102 -3.46 5.13 3.15
N LEU A 103 -3.82 3.93 2.70
CA LEU A 103 -5.18 3.42 2.86
C LEU A 103 -5.52 3.22 4.32
N TRP A 104 -4.64 2.60 5.11
CA TRP A 104 -4.83 2.52 6.56
C TRP A 104 -4.93 3.91 7.20
N LYS A 105 -4.05 4.83 6.81
CA LYS A 105 -4.06 6.20 7.35
C LYS A 105 -5.36 6.94 7.01
N SER A 106 -5.84 6.80 5.77
CA SER A 106 -7.11 7.36 5.28
C SER A 106 -8.28 6.84 6.11
N ARG A 107 -8.37 5.51 6.29
CA ARG A 107 -9.43 4.88 7.10
C ARG A 107 -9.39 5.33 8.55
N ARG A 108 -8.21 5.36 9.16
CA ARG A 108 -8.02 5.86 10.51
C ARG A 108 -8.47 7.33 10.63
N ASP A 109 -8.05 8.19 9.70
CA ASP A 109 -8.44 9.61 9.74
C ASP A 109 -9.95 9.78 9.47
N GLN A 110 -10.59 8.89 8.70
CA GLN A 110 -12.05 8.87 8.56
C GLN A 110 -12.75 8.50 9.88
N VAL A 111 -12.33 7.42 10.54
CA VAL A 111 -12.96 6.96 11.80
C VAL A 111 -12.75 7.95 12.94
N PHE A 112 -11.53 8.47 13.11
CA PHE A 112 -11.18 9.28 14.29
C PHE A 112 -11.30 10.79 14.07
N LYS A 113 -11.35 11.26 12.81
CA LYS A 113 -11.40 12.69 12.49
C LYS A 113 -12.52 13.06 11.51
N ASN A 114 -13.31 12.09 11.07
CA ASN A 114 -14.37 12.28 10.07
C ASN A 114 -13.87 12.91 8.75
N ILE A 115 -12.62 12.62 8.36
CA ILE A 115 -12.03 13.12 7.11
C ILE A 115 -12.23 12.09 6.00
N HIS A 116 -13.00 12.45 4.99
CA HIS A 116 -13.19 11.62 3.79
C HIS A 116 -12.14 11.95 2.73
N SER A 117 -11.48 10.91 2.19
CA SER A 117 -10.57 11.04 1.04
C SER A 117 -11.15 10.32 -0.18
N THR A 118 -11.13 10.98 -1.33
CA THR A 118 -11.49 10.34 -2.60
C THR A 118 -10.40 9.34 -3.02
N PRO A 119 -10.74 8.28 -3.78
CA PRO A 119 -9.74 7.35 -4.31
C PRO A 119 -8.62 8.08 -5.05
N THR A 120 -8.94 9.06 -5.91
CA THR A 120 -7.99 9.90 -6.64
C THR A 120 -7.00 10.61 -5.72
N SER A 121 -7.51 11.26 -4.65
CA SER A 121 -6.66 11.92 -3.65
C SER A 121 -5.72 10.94 -2.94
N VAL A 122 -6.15 9.70 -2.69
CA VAL A 122 -5.28 8.67 -2.12
C VAL A 122 -4.19 8.29 -3.12
N VAL A 123 -4.49 8.15 -4.41
CA VAL A 123 -3.48 7.88 -5.45
C VAL A 123 -2.41 8.96 -5.46
N ASP A 124 -2.83 10.22 -5.48
CA ASP A 124 -1.91 11.35 -5.55
C ASP A 124 -1.03 11.44 -4.30
N LYS A 125 -1.61 11.20 -3.12
CA LYS A 125 -0.84 11.09 -1.87
C LYS A 125 0.17 9.95 -1.94
N VAL A 126 -0.17 8.80 -2.52
CA VAL A 126 0.78 7.69 -2.70
C VAL A 126 1.89 8.07 -3.68
N LYS A 127 1.57 8.68 -4.83
CA LYS A 127 2.56 9.15 -5.81
C LYS A 127 3.58 10.06 -5.15
N SER A 128 3.11 11.09 -4.46
CA SER A 128 3.96 12.08 -3.78
C SER A 128 4.78 11.46 -2.66
N LEU A 129 4.15 10.63 -1.81
CA LEU A 129 4.81 9.99 -0.69
C LEU A 129 5.93 9.05 -1.16
N VAL A 130 5.64 8.17 -2.11
CA VAL A 130 6.62 7.18 -2.59
C VAL A 130 7.72 7.87 -3.38
N TYR A 131 7.40 8.87 -4.21
CA TYR A 131 8.42 9.66 -4.89
C TYR A 131 9.38 10.33 -3.90
N SER A 132 8.86 10.95 -2.84
CA SER A 132 9.69 11.55 -1.78
C SER A 132 10.65 10.53 -1.16
N TRP A 133 10.21 9.27 -1.02
CA TRP A 133 11.07 8.21 -0.50
C TRP A 133 12.21 7.88 -1.47
N LEU A 134 11.90 7.77 -2.76
CA LEU A 134 12.88 7.42 -3.78
C LEU A 134 13.93 8.52 -3.95
N ILE A 135 13.53 9.79 -4.00
CA ILE A 135 14.47 10.90 -4.24
C ILE A 135 15.40 11.14 -3.03
N HIS A 136 14.92 10.93 -1.80
CA HIS A 136 15.72 11.21 -0.60
C HIS A 136 16.55 10.01 -0.12
N ARG A 137 16.19 8.78 -0.50
CA ARG A 137 16.90 7.57 -0.05
C ARG A 137 17.75 6.87 -1.12
N ARG A 138 17.74 7.37 -2.36
CA ARG A 138 18.61 6.84 -3.43
C ARG A 138 19.67 7.87 -3.77
N ILE A 139 20.93 7.44 -3.76
CA ILE A 139 22.10 8.28 -4.07
C ILE A 139 22.06 8.78 -5.53
N GLN A 140 21.50 7.99 -6.45
CA GLN A 140 21.36 8.36 -7.88
C GLN A 140 19.91 8.15 -8.36
N CYS A 141 19.03 9.08 -8.00
CA CYS A 141 17.64 9.11 -8.44
C CYS A 141 17.44 10.19 -9.50
N HIS A 142 17.41 9.84 -10.79
CA HIS A 142 17.05 10.75 -11.88
C HIS A 142 15.56 10.69 -12.24
N HIS A 143 14.73 10.18 -11.34
CA HIS A 143 13.29 10.13 -11.57
C HIS A 143 12.74 11.55 -11.70
N LYS A 144 12.24 11.91 -12.88
CA LYS A 144 11.45 13.14 -13.02
C LYS A 144 10.06 12.90 -12.47
N TRP A 145 9.54 13.89 -11.72
CA TRP A 145 8.20 13.85 -11.14
C TRP A 145 7.10 13.56 -12.17
N VAL A 146 7.17 14.19 -13.34
CA VAL A 146 6.18 14.01 -14.42
C VAL A 146 6.16 12.57 -14.93
N GLU A 147 7.33 11.99 -15.21
CA GLU A 147 7.46 10.60 -15.67
C GLU A 147 6.95 9.61 -14.61
N TRP A 148 7.26 9.89 -13.33
CA TRP A 148 6.75 9.12 -12.20
C TRP A 148 5.22 9.17 -12.10
N CYS A 149 4.62 10.36 -12.27
CA CYS A 149 3.18 10.55 -12.21
C CYS A 149 2.43 9.81 -13.33
N ILE A 150 3.05 9.68 -14.51
CA ILE A 150 2.54 8.90 -15.63
C ILE A 150 2.63 7.40 -15.30
N CYS A 151 3.82 6.92 -14.93
CA CYS A 151 3.96 5.54 -14.51
C CYS A 151 5.19 5.30 -13.59
N PRO A 152 4.97 4.97 -12.31
CA PRO A 152 6.03 4.63 -11.35
C PRO A 152 6.95 3.47 -11.76
N LEU A 153 6.47 2.59 -12.65
CA LEU A 153 7.21 1.42 -13.13
C LEU A 153 7.99 1.67 -14.43
N ARG A 154 7.72 2.77 -15.14
CA ARG A 154 8.52 3.22 -16.29
C ARG A 154 9.78 3.90 -15.75
N CYS A 155 10.71 3.13 -15.21
CA CYS A 155 12.09 3.58 -15.19
C CYS A 155 12.70 3.33 -16.57
N LEU A 156 13.21 4.39 -17.19
CA LEU A 156 14.35 4.33 -18.08
C LEU A 156 15.58 3.86 -17.30
#